data_AF-A0A970A6Z2-F1
#
_entry.id   AF-A0A970A6Z2-F1
#
_cell.length_a   1.000
_cell.length_b   1.000
_cell.length_c   1.000
_cell.angle_alpha   90.00
_cell.angle_beta   90.00
_cell.angle_gamma   90.00
#
_symmetry.space_group_name_H-M   'P 1'
#
loop_
_entity.id
_entity.type
_entity.pdbx_description
1 polymer ?
#
loop_
_entity_poly.entity_id
_entity_poly.type
_entity_poly.pdbx_seq_one_letter_code
_entity_poly.pdbx_strand_id
1 'polypeptide(L)'
;DMLYQRQKEFIDDTNTFIAWFLSDEGKQYFYEIDKISVDAKLDYQYIEILYQKYKDFFALADKNNRKVNIFKNRIVAKQLFYQFGMFLKTRSKDYLKPFYQYFSSLSSIKQVMKDYKVHKWQYVPSAFSQLTFAFDTIMKYRGSDPLYVSIHLEDLHGYINFFTHDTTDLTTTEAEFKVLSEYIQSLGTNFKGNLAYLLSLRYTDYCIERFVDKLKKVGKWDKTTLLIVADHGNASIGYPIHEKGKQTNCFYDENYHIPVYIRTPAGIRKEIDYYCNSKDILPTLLDVEGIDKPTTMRGVSLLDNNRPINDFVITEYMGPGCPDMLTRDIWYSIRDVRYTVAYMVKATEEFEKGRVVEIYDLNKDPLCKYNCLGKIKTSEVDYLLKKLRVRHEEIRKDTIGFLEHINEKNKRV
;
A
#
# COMPACT_ATOMS: atom_id res chain seq x y z
N ASP A 1 3.98 -28.70 0.61
CA ASP A 1 3.06 -29.82 0.89
C ASP A 1 3.19 -30.40 2.28
N MET A 2 4.35 -30.88 2.73
CA MET A 2 4.48 -31.52 4.05
C MET A 2 4.14 -30.59 5.23
N LEU A 3 4.64 -29.34 5.27
CA LEU A 3 4.26 -28.36 6.32
C LEU A 3 2.75 -28.05 6.34
N TYR A 4 2.10 -28.10 5.17
CA TYR A 4 0.66 -27.90 5.05
C TYR A 4 -0.11 -29.16 5.51
N GLN A 5 0.41 -30.35 5.22
CA GLN A 5 -0.14 -31.61 5.75
C GLN A 5 0.00 -31.69 7.27
N ARG A 6 1.08 -31.13 7.84
CA ARG A 6 1.30 -31.00 9.28
C ARG A 6 0.65 -29.76 9.89
N GLN A 7 -0.12 -28.99 9.12
CA GLN A 7 -0.96 -27.92 9.67
C GLN A 7 -1.88 -28.47 10.76
N LYS A 8 -2.41 -29.68 10.56
CA LYS A 8 -3.22 -30.35 11.56
C LYS A 8 -2.46 -30.57 12.87
N GLU A 9 -1.17 -30.91 12.83
CA GLU A 9 -0.34 -31.07 14.03
C GLU A 9 -0.06 -29.73 14.73
N PHE A 10 0.18 -28.65 13.99
CA PHE A 10 0.30 -27.30 14.56
C PHE A 10 -0.96 -26.89 15.33
N ILE A 11 -2.12 -27.23 14.78
CA ILE A 11 -3.40 -26.90 15.41
C ILE A 11 -3.68 -27.86 16.59
N ASP A 12 -3.44 -29.17 16.42
CA ASP A 12 -3.66 -30.23 17.43
C ASP A 12 -2.75 -30.06 18.66
N ASP A 13 -1.47 -29.70 18.49
CA ASP A 13 -0.53 -29.38 19.56
C ASP A 13 0.52 -28.36 19.11
N THR A 14 0.17 -27.08 19.24
CA THR A 14 1.00 -25.93 18.88
C THR A 14 2.37 -25.95 19.55
N ASN A 15 2.47 -26.37 20.81
CA ASN A 15 3.75 -26.36 21.53
C ASN A 15 4.65 -27.48 21.01
N THR A 16 4.12 -28.69 20.83
CA THR A 16 4.87 -29.81 20.27
C THR A 16 5.25 -29.56 18.82
N PHE A 17 4.35 -29.00 18.01
CA PHE A 17 4.68 -28.62 16.64
C PHE A 17 5.74 -27.53 16.61
N ILE A 18 5.65 -26.47 17.41
CA ILE A 18 6.68 -25.42 17.44
C ILE A 18 8.02 -26.02 17.90
N ALA A 19 8.01 -26.87 18.93
CA ALA A 19 9.22 -27.56 19.39
C ALA A 19 9.84 -28.43 18.30
N TRP A 20 9.01 -29.19 17.56
CA TRP A 20 9.45 -29.96 16.40
C TRP A 20 9.93 -29.05 15.25
N PHE A 21 9.20 -28.00 14.91
CA PHE A 21 9.50 -27.07 13.82
C PHE A 21 10.82 -26.34 14.06
N LEU A 22 11.15 -26.07 15.33
CA LEU A 22 12.43 -25.49 15.76
C LEU A 22 13.52 -26.55 16.06
N SER A 23 13.19 -27.84 16.02
CA SER A 23 14.17 -28.94 16.13
C SER A 23 14.98 -29.08 14.84
N ASP A 24 16.04 -29.88 14.87
CA ASP A 24 16.87 -30.13 13.68
C ASP A 24 16.07 -30.79 12.55
N GLU A 25 15.04 -31.59 12.89
CA GLU A 25 14.13 -32.18 11.90
C GLU A 25 13.18 -31.15 11.30
N GLY A 26 12.76 -30.13 12.05
CA GLY A 26 11.88 -29.06 11.52
C GLY A 26 12.65 -28.01 10.72
N LYS A 27 13.86 -27.68 11.15
CA LYS A 27 14.73 -26.69 10.51
C LYS A 27 15.12 -27.05 9.08
N GLN A 28 15.10 -28.32 8.69
CA GLN A 28 15.34 -28.72 7.29
C GLN A 28 14.33 -28.12 6.30
N TYR A 29 13.18 -27.66 6.80
CA TYR A 29 12.15 -26.97 6.00
C TYR A 29 12.29 -25.46 6.01
N PHE A 30 13.24 -24.91 6.77
CA PHE A 30 13.52 -23.48 6.75
C PHE A 30 14.41 -23.22 5.54
N TYR A 31 14.05 -22.21 4.77
CA TYR A 31 15.02 -21.65 3.84
C TYR A 31 16.05 -20.89 4.66
N GLU A 32 17.31 -21.31 4.54
CA GLU A 32 18.42 -20.46 4.97
C GLU A 32 18.48 -19.28 4.01
N ILE A 33 18.24 -18.09 4.55
CA ILE A 33 18.38 -16.84 3.80
C ILE A 33 19.75 -16.27 4.17
N ASP A 34 20.63 -16.15 3.19
CA ASP A 34 21.89 -15.42 3.35
C ASP A 34 21.60 -14.03 3.90
N LYS A 35 22.05 -13.77 5.12
CA LYS A 35 21.85 -12.47 5.75
C LYS A 35 23.08 -11.60 5.49
N ILE A 36 22.91 -10.63 4.60
CA ILE A 36 23.86 -9.54 4.44
C ILE A 36 23.33 -8.33 5.21
N SER A 37 24.00 -7.97 6.29
CA SER A 37 23.70 -6.75 7.04
C SER A 37 24.41 -5.57 6.39
N VAL A 38 23.68 -4.50 6.11
CA VAL A 38 24.24 -3.22 5.66
C VAL A 38 23.93 -2.19 6.73
N ASP A 39 24.98 -1.60 7.31
CA ASP A 39 24.83 -0.46 8.22
C ASP A 39 24.50 0.80 7.39
N ALA A 40 23.21 1.18 7.35
CA ALA A 40 22.83 2.52 6.89
C ALA A 40 22.88 3.47 8.09
N LYS A 41 23.91 4.32 8.13
CA LYS A 41 24.02 5.36 9.16
C LYS A 41 23.50 6.68 8.60
N LEU A 42 22.56 7.27 9.30
CA LEU A 42 22.14 8.65 9.04
C LEU A 42 23.29 9.60 9.36
N ASP A 43 23.80 10.28 8.35
CA ASP A 43 24.73 11.38 8.53
C ASP A 43 23.96 12.70 8.62
N TYR A 44 23.66 13.11 9.85
CA TYR A 44 22.95 14.37 10.12
C TYR A 44 23.72 15.59 9.63
N GLN A 45 25.06 15.55 9.60
CA GLN A 45 25.87 16.67 9.11
C GLN A 45 25.75 16.77 7.58
N TYR A 46 25.77 15.64 6.89
CA TYR A 46 25.52 15.59 5.45
C TYR A 46 24.14 16.16 5.09
N ILE A 47 23.09 15.76 5.81
CA ILE A 47 21.73 16.28 5.61
C ILE A 47 21.68 17.80 5.82
N GLU A 48 22.37 18.32 6.82
CA GLU A 48 22.48 19.77 7.04
C GLU A 48 23.20 20.47 5.89
N ILE A 49 24.29 19.89 5.38
CA ILE A 49 24.99 20.41 4.18
C ILE A 49 24.04 20.45 2.99
N LEU A 50 23.25 19.40 2.75
CA LEU A 50 22.26 19.37 1.67
C LEU A 50 21.21 20.48 1.84
N TYR A 51 20.65 20.64 3.03
CA TYR A 51 19.66 21.70 3.26
C TYR A 51 20.24 23.10 3.04
N GLN A 52 21.51 23.34 3.40
CA GLN A 52 22.16 24.62 3.10
C GLN A 52 22.43 24.80 1.61
N LYS A 53 22.95 23.77 0.94
CA LYS A 53 23.26 23.79 -0.49
C LYS A 53 22.01 24.01 -1.36
N TYR A 54 20.91 23.37 -1.00
CA TYR A 54 19.66 23.39 -1.76
C TYR A 54 18.57 24.29 -1.13
N LYS A 55 18.95 25.25 -0.28
CA LYS A 55 18.01 26.14 0.42
C LYS A 55 17.00 26.82 -0.52
N ASP A 56 17.44 27.22 -1.71
CA ASP A 56 16.60 27.92 -2.70
C ASP A 56 15.59 26.96 -3.34
N PHE A 57 15.98 25.70 -3.56
CA PHE A 57 15.06 24.64 -4.00
C PHE A 57 13.96 24.42 -2.97
N PHE A 58 14.31 24.24 -1.69
CA PHE A 58 13.31 24.02 -0.64
C PHE A 58 12.40 25.24 -0.45
N ALA A 59 12.94 26.46 -0.53
CA ALA A 59 12.16 27.70 -0.47
C ALA A 59 11.19 27.82 -1.64
N LEU A 60 11.63 27.49 -2.86
CA LEU A 60 10.78 27.47 -4.05
C LEU A 60 9.69 26.40 -3.94
N ALA A 61 10.04 25.19 -3.52
CA ALA A 61 9.12 24.08 -3.33
C ALA A 61 8.03 24.42 -2.29
N ASP A 62 8.39 24.96 -1.12
CA ASP A 62 7.43 25.38 -0.09
C ASP A 62 6.50 26.48 -0.60
N LYS A 63 7.05 27.50 -1.27
CA LYS A 63 6.28 28.60 -1.85
C LYS A 63 5.29 28.08 -2.89
N ASN A 64 5.72 27.19 -3.78
CA ASN A 64 4.88 26.59 -4.81
C ASN A 64 3.79 25.69 -4.19
N ASN A 65 4.16 24.83 -3.24
CA ASN A 65 3.22 23.98 -2.51
C ASN A 65 2.09 24.79 -1.87
N ARG A 66 2.44 25.85 -1.13
CA ARG A 66 1.46 26.73 -0.47
C ARG A 66 0.59 27.46 -1.48
N LYS A 67 1.21 28.10 -2.49
CA LYS A 67 0.50 28.89 -3.50
C LYS A 67 -0.51 28.02 -4.25
N VAL A 68 -0.07 26.89 -4.80
CA VAL A 68 -0.93 26.02 -5.61
C VAL A 68 -2.09 25.48 -4.78
N ASN A 69 -1.82 24.92 -3.60
CA ASN A 69 -2.88 24.36 -2.76
C ASN A 69 -3.89 25.41 -2.26
N ILE A 70 -3.44 26.62 -1.89
CA ILE A 70 -4.36 27.68 -1.43
C ILE A 70 -5.24 28.19 -2.59
N PHE A 71 -4.68 28.43 -3.76
CA PHE A 71 -5.42 29.08 -4.85
C PHE A 71 -6.22 28.10 -5.73
N LYS A 72 -5.72 26.87 -5.92
CA LYS A 72 -6.33 25.91 -6.85
C LYS A 72 -7.23 24.89 -6.15
N ASN A 73 -7.11 24.70 -4.83
CA ASN A 73 -7.90 23.70 -4.11
C ASN A 73 -9.24 24.24 -3.56
N ARG A 74 -10.02 24.94 -4.39
CA ARG A 74 -11.34 25.51 -4.01
C ARG A 74 -12.34 24.47 -3.50
N ILE A 75 -12.20 23.23 -3.95
CA ILE A 75 -13.04 22.10 -3.53
C ILE A 75 -12.84 21.79 -2.05
N VAL A 76 -11.60 21.88 -1.56
CA VAL A 76 -11.29 21.65 -0.15
C VAL A 76 -11.94 22.69 0.76
N ALA A 77 -12.03 23.96 0.36
CA ALA A 77 -12.70 24.98 1.17
C ALA A 77 -14.17 24.61 1.46
N LYS A 78 -14.94 24.20 0.44
CA LYS A 78 -16.33 23.76 0.62
C LYS A 78 -16.43 22.54 1.54
N GLN A 79 -15.52 21.58 1.40
CA GLN A 79 -15.46 20.42 2.27
C GLN A 79 -15.19 20.84 3.71
N LEU A 80 -14.18 21.68 3.97
CA LEU A 80 -13.86 22.15 5.31
C LEU A 80 -15.03 22.89 5.97
N PHE A 81 -15.77 23.73 5.23
CA PHE A 81 -16.99 24.36 5.75
C PHE A 81 -18.07 23.33 6.13
N TYR A 82 -18.29 22.31 5.30
CA TYR A 82 -19.20 21.21 5.61
C TYR A 82 -18.76 20.46 6.87
N GLN A 83 -17.47 20.09 6.96
CA GLN A 83 -16.91 19.41 8.13
C GLN A 83 -17.08 20.26 9.40
N PHE A 84 -16.83 21.58 9.32
CA PHE A 84 -17.03 22.48 10.45
C PHE A 84 -18.50 22.58 10.88
N GLY A 85 -19.44 22.65 9.94
CA GLY A 85 -20.87 22.58 10.24
C GLY A 85 -21.25 21.29 10.97
N MET A 86 -20.71 20.15 10.53
CA MET A 86 -20.91 18.86 11.19
C MET A 86 -20.26 18.81 12.58
N PHE A 87 -19.11 19.43 12.78
CA PHE A 87 -18.51 19.61 14.10
C PHE A 87 -19.42 20.43 15.02
N LEU A 88 -19.98 21.55 14.56
CA LEU A 88 -20.90 22.36 15.38
C LEU A 88 -22.16 21.57 15.78
N LYS A 89 -22.69 20.75 14.85
CA LYS A 89 -23.88 19.93 15.08
C LYS A 89 -23.63 18.73 16.02
N THR A 90 -22.52 18.03 15.85
CA THR A 90 -22.26 16.75 16.54
C THR A 90 -21.29 16.86 17.71
N ARG A 91 -20.51 17.94 17.78
CA ARG A 91 -19.35 18.14 18.67
C ARG A 91 -18.27 17.05 18.57
N SER A 92 -18.32 16.18 17.55
CA SER A 92 -17.28 15.18 17.33
C SER A 92 -16.02 15.81 16.74
N LYS A 93 -14.90 15.67 17.45
CA LYS A 93 -13.58 16.15 17.02
C LYS A 93 -13.08 15.50 15.73
N ASP A 94 -13.66 14.37 15.32
CA ASP A 94 -13.29 13.71 14.06
C ASP A 94 -13.51 14.63 12.85
N TYR A 95 -14.54 15.47 12.89
CA TYR A 95 -14.80 16.47 11.84
C TYR A 95 -13.76 17.60 11.78
N LEU A 96 -12.84 17.69 12.75
CA LEU A 96 -11.71 18.62 12.70
C LEU A 96 -10.45 17.99 12.07
N LYS A 97 -10.36 16.65 11.98
CA LYS A 97 -9.22 15.98 11.33
C LYS A 97 -8.97 16.46 9.89
N PRO A 98 -9.99 16.67 9.02
CA PRO A 98 -9.83 17.27 7.70
C PRO A 98 -9.04 18.59 7.67
N PHE A 99 -9.21 19.45 8.67
CA PHE A 99 -8.47 20.71 8.77
C PHE A 99 -6.98 20.45 8.99
N TYR A 100 -6.65 19.56 9.93
CA TYR A 100 -5.26 19.18 10.19
C TYR A 100 -4.58 18.65 8.92
N GLN A 101 -5.28 17.82 8.13
CA GLN A 101 -4.74 17.26 6.89
C GLN A 101 -4.46 18.32 5.85
N TYR A 102 -5.41 19.23 5.64
CA TYR A 102 -5.21 20.34 4.72
C TYR A 102 -4.03 21.23 5.15
N PHE A 103 -3.96 21.62 6.42
CA PHE A 103 -2.87 22.47 6.89
C PHE A 103 -1.52 21.74 6.88
N SER A 104 -1.50 20.44 7.20
CA SER A 104 -0.30 19.60 7.10
C SER A 104 0.21 19.53 5.67
N SER A 105 -0.69 19.38 4.68
CA SER A 105 -0.30 19.35 3.26
C SER A 105 0.33 20.67 2.80
N LEU A 106 -0.12 21.82 3.33
CA LEU A 106 0.47 23.14 3.06
C LEU A 106 1.89 23.30 3.62
N SER A 107 2.24 22.57 4.68
CA SER A 107 3.56 22.61 5.32
C SER A 107 4.43 21.41 5.02
N SER A 108 4.04 20.54 4.08
CA SER A 108 4.73 19.27 3.78
C SER A 108 6.24 19.43 3.56
N ILE A 109 6.67 20.40 2.73
CA ILE A 109 8.09 20.66 2.47
C ILE A 109 8.84 21.07 3.74
N LYS A 110 8.26 21.96 4.56
CA LYS A 110 8.85 22.34 5.85
C LYS A 110 8.89 21.19 6.85
N GLN A 111 7.94 20.26 6.75
CA GLN A 111 7.89 19.09 7.61
C GLN A 111 9.06 18.15 7.31
N VAL A 112 9.35 17.88 6.03
CA VAL A 112 10.54 17.11 5.61
C VAL A 112 11.82 17.71 6.20
N MET A 113 11.98 19.03 6.11
CA MET A 113 13.14 19.74 6.68
C MET A 113 13.26 19.67 8.20
N LYS A 114 12.22 19.23 8.92
CA LYS A 114 12.22 19.08 10.38
C LYS A 114 12.28 17.62 10.82
N ASP A 115 11.69 16.73 10.02
CA ASP A 115 11.52 15.32 10.36
C ASP A 115 12.85 14.61 10.55
N TYR A 116 13.91 15.03 9.84
CA TYR A 116 15.24 14.45 9.99
C TYR A 116 15.83 14.52 11.41
N LYS A 117 15.29 15.38 12.29
CA LYS A 117 15.73 15.48 13.70
C LYS A 117 14.95 14.57 14.65
N VAL A 118 13.94 13.85 14.15
CA VAL A 118 13.08 12.98 14.95
C VAL A 118 13.72 11.59 15.07
N HIS A 119 13.68 10.98 16.25
CA HIS A 119 14.32 9.70 16.58
C HIS A 119 13.76 8.45 15.83
N LYS A 120 13.03 8.63 14.72
CA LYS A 120 12.43 7.58 13.90
C LYS A 120 12.38 7.93 12.41
N TRP A 121 13.13 8.95 11.98
CA TRP A 121 13.18 9.36 10.60
C TRP A 121 13.96 8.33 9.77
N GLN A 122 13.36 7.83 8.68
CA GLN A 122 13.99 6.95 7.70
C GLN A 122 14.80 5.80 8.34
N TYR A 123 14.09 4.82 8.93
CA TYR A 123 14.72 3.66 9.61
C TYR A 123 15.15 2.56 8.64
N VAL A 124 14.97 2.73 7.33
CA VAL A 124 15.47 1.84 6.30
C VAL A 124 16.39 2.60 5.34
N PRO A 125 17.31 1.92 4.64
CA PRO A 125 18.13 2.56 3.62
C PRO A 125 17.27 3.21 2.53
N SER A 126 17.79 4.28 1.92
CA SER A 126 17.11 4.98 0.84
C SER A 126 16.90 4.08 -0.38
N ALA A 127 15.92 4.42 -1.24
CA ALA A 127 15.71 3.69 -2.50
C ALA A 127 16.99 3.55 -3.33
N PHE A 128 17.83 4.58 -3.38
CA PHE A 128 19.12 4.54 -4.07
C PHE A 128 20.05 3.46 -3.51
N SER A 129 20.20 3.41 -2.18
CA SER A 129 21.06 2.44 -1.51
C SER A 129 20.53 1.01 -1.66
N GLN A 130 19.22 0.81 -1.48
CA GLN A 130 18.58 -0.50 -1.64
C GLN A 130 18.77 -1.05 -3.07
N LEU A 131 18.51 -0.22 -4.09
CA LEU A 131 18.63 -0.63 -5.49
C LEU A 131 20.09 -0.81 -5.93
N THR A 132 21.01 -0.02 -5.38
CA THR A 132 22.45 -0.22 -5.61
C THR A 132 22.93 -1.54 -5.01
N PHE A 133 22.53 -1.82 -3.76
CA PHE A 133 22.85 -3.09 -3.11
C PHE A 133 22.26 -4.29 -3.86
N ALA A 134 21.01 -4.19 -4.32
CA ALA A 134 20.38 -5.23 -5.14
C ALA A 134 21.17 -5.47 -6.44
N PHE A 135 21.59 -4.40 -7.14
CA PHE A 135 22.42 -4.51 -8.34
C PHE A 135 23.75 -5.22 -8.05
N ASP A 136 24.46 -4.80 -7.00
CA ASP A 136 25.75 -5.39 -6.63
C ASP A 136 25.60 -6.88 -6.28
N THR A 137 24.50 -7.25 -5.63
CA THR A 137 24.16 -8.64 -5.30
C THR A 137 23.91 -9.47 -6.57
N ILE A 138 23.12 -8.94 -7.51
CA ILE A 138 22.88 -9.57 -8.83
C ILE A 138 24.20 -9.76 -9.60
N MET A 139 25.13 -8.81 -9.50
CA MET A 139 26.43 -8.89 -10.16
C MET A 139 27.40 -9.85 -9.49
N LYS A 140 27.22 -10.16 -8.20
CA LYS A 140 28.01 -11.16 -7.46
C LYS A 140 27.49 -12.57 -7.63
N TYR A 141 26.21 -12.75 -7.99
CA TYR A 141 25.65 -14.07 -8.24
C TYR A 141 26.40 -14.80 -9.36
N ARG A 142 26.72 -16.07 -9.12
CA ARG A 142 27.46 -16.96 -10.05
C ARG A 142 26.69 -18.23 -10.39
N GLY A 143 25.52 -18.44 -9.80
CA GLY A 143 24.70 -19.61 -10.08
C GLY A 143 24.09 -19.57 -11.48
N SER A 144 23.61 -20.73 -11.94
CA SER A 144 22.88 -20.89 -13.19
C SER A 144 21.38 -20.66 -13.05
N ASP A 145 20.86 -20.68 -11.82
CA ASP A 145 19.43 -20.62 -11.56
C ASP A 145 18.87 -19.19 -11.73
N PRO A 146 17.58 -19.04 -12.08
CA PRO A 146 16.92 -17.74 -12.08
C PRO A 146 16.97 -17.09 -10.69
N LEU A 147 17.16 -15.76 -10.67
CA LEU A 147 17.13 -14.96 -9.45
C LEU A 147 15.77 -14.31 -9.25
N TYR A 148 15.22 -14.44 -8.04
CA TYR A 148 14.13 -13.62 -7.55
C TYR A 148 14.67 -12.58 -6.57
N VAL A 149 14.41 -11.30 -6.83
CA VAL A 149 14.82 -10.19 -5.97
C VAL A 149 13.58 -9.37 -5.62
N SER A 150 13.27 -9.30 -4.33
CA SER A 150 12.19 -8.46 -3.79
C SER A 150 12.80 -7.25 -3.08
N ILE A 151 12.35 -6.05 -3.44
CA ILE A 151 12.86 -4.79 -2.89
C ILE A 151 11.66 -4.02 -2.34
N HIS A 152 11.76 -3.60 -1.07
CA HIS A 152 10.67 -2.92 -0.36
C HIS A 152 11.07 -1.49 -0.03
N LEU A 153 10.58 -0.54 -0.82
CA LEU A 153 10.95 0.88 -0.74
C LEU A 153 10.00 1.63 0.22
N GLU A 154 10.57 2.36 1.18
CA GLU A 154 9.79 3.08 2.22
C GLU A 154 9.92 4.62 2.12
N ASP A 155 10.64 5.19 1.14
CA ASP A 155 10.84 6.65 1.04
C ASP A 155 9.49 7.43 0.98
N LEU A 156 8.44 6.75 0.51
CA LEU A 156 7.05 7.21 0.38
C LEU A 156 6.19 6.99 1.63
N HIS A 157 6.65 6.19 2.59
CA HIS A 157 5.87 5.63 3.69
C HIS A 157 6.31 6.22 5.04
N GLY A 158 5.49 7.14 5.59
CA GLY A 158 5.79 7.82 6.84
C GLY A 158 7.04 8.71 6.76
N TYR A 159 7.06 9.87 7.43
CA TYR A 159 8.23 10.76 7.43
C TYR A 159 8.88 10.97 6.04
N ILE A 160 8.06 11.37 5.06
CA ILE A 160 8.39 11.41 3.63
C ILE A 160 9.79 11.98 3.39
N ASN A 161 10.57 11.30 2.56
CA ASN A 161 11.86 11.76 2.10
C ASN A 161 11.96 11.60 0.57
N PHE A 162 12.77 12.44 -0.07
CA PHE A 162 12.85 12.48 -1.54
C PHE A 162 14.27 12.68 -2.07
N PHE A 163 15.29 12.34 -1.28
CA PHE A 163 16.69 12.39 -1.68
C PHE A 163 17.48 11.32 -0.93
N THR A 164 18.62 10.89 -1.47
CA THR A 164 19.47 9.91 -0.79
C THR A 164 20.02 10.51 0.50
N HIS A 165 19.71 9.90 1.65
CA HIS A 165 20.01 10.41 2.99
C HIS A 165 21.07 9.60 3.74
N ASP A 166 21.51 8.49 3.16
CA ASP A 166 22.39 7.47 3.74
C ASP A 166 23.71 7.31 2.93
N THR A 167 24.12 8.37 2.24
CA THR A 167 25.43 8.49 1.57
C THR A 167 26.04 9.87 1.83
N THR A 168 27.35 10.01 1.62
CA THR A 168 28.05 11.30 1.62
C THR A 168 28.44 11.76 0.21
N ASP A 169 28.11 10.97 -0.81
CA ASP A 169 28.35 11.32 -2.22
C ASP A 169 27.44 12.46 -2.69
N LEU A 170 28.01 13.66 -2.82
CA LEU A 170 27.29 14.84 -3.31
C LEU A 170 26.91 14.74 -4.79
N THR A 171 27.59 13.92 -5.60
CA THR A 171 27.28 13.81 -7.03
C THR A 171 25.95 13.10 -7.25
N THR A 172 25.65 12.11 -6.40
CA THR A 172 24.37 11.40 -6.40
C THR A 172 23.22 12.36 -6.06
N THR A 173 23.33 13.14 -4.98
CA THR A 173 22.26 14.07 -4.60
C THR A 173 22.16 15.27 -5.55
N GLU A 174 23.26 15.74 -6.15
CA GLU A 174 23.21 16.74 -7.24
C GLU A 174 22.33 16.31 -8.40
N ALA A 175 22.46 15.07 -8.86
CA ALA A 175 21.64 14.54 -9.94
C ALA A 175 20.15 14.44 -9.53
N GLU A 176 19.88 14.02 -8.29
CA GLU A 176 18.52 13.94 -7.74
C GLU A 176 17.86 15.32 -7.67
N PHE A 177 18.52 16.32 -7.07
CA PHE A 177 17.96 17.67 -6.96
C PHE A 177 17.77 18.34 -8.32
N LYS A 178 18.59 18.01 -9.33
CA LYS A 178 18.36 18.45 -10.71
C LYS A 178 17.03 17.88 -11.25
N VAL A 179 16.83 16.57 -11.15
CA VAL A 179 15.61 15.89 -11.60
C VAL A 179 14.38 16.44 -10.87
N LEU A 180 14.46 16.64 -9.56
CA LEU A 180 13.37 17.19 -8.77
C LEU A 180 13.05 18.65 -9.14
N SER A 181 14.07 19.45 -9.44
CA SER A 181 13.89 20.84 -9.88
C SER A 181 13.15 20.92 -11.21
N GLU A 182 13.53 20.09 -12.18
CA GLU A 182 12.85 19.95 -13.46
C GLU A 182 11.40 19.47 -13.27
N TYR A 183 11.19 18.52 -12.36
CA TYR A 183 9.86 18.01 -12.06
C TYR A 183 8.94 19.09 -11.45
N ILE A 184 9.41 19.87 -10.48
CA ILE A 184 8.62 20.99 -9.91
C ILE A 184 8.23 21.99 -11.00
N GLN A 185 9.13 22.28 -11.93
CA GLN A 185 8.84 23.17 -13.07
C GLN A 185 7.77 22.56 -13.98
N SER A 186 7.88 21.27 -14.30
CA SER A 186 6.91 20.55 -15.14
C SER A 186 5.51 20.48 -14.50
N LEU A 187 5.43 20.35 -13.17
CA LEU A 187 4.16 20.34 -12.44
C LEU A 187 3.44 21.69 -12.54
N GLY A 188 4.19 22.79 -12.63
CA GLY A 188 3.65 24.15 -12.68
C GLY A 188 2.64 24.41 -11.55
N THR A 189 1.37 24.58 -11.93
CA THR A 189 0.25 24.74 -10.97
C THR A 189 -0.80 23.63 -11.03
N ASN A 190 -0.45 22.50 -11.66
CA ASN A 190 -1.39 21.43 -12.01
C ASN A 190 -1.51 20.33 -10.95
N PHE A 191 -0.75 20.39 -9.86
CA PHE A 191 -0.87 19.43 -8.77
C PHE A 191 -1.86 19.88 -7.70
N LYS A 192 -2.34 18.92 -6.92
CA LYS A 192 -3.12 19.14 -5.70
C LYS A 192 -2.58 18.22 -4.62
N GLY A 193 -2.57 18.71 -3.39
CA GLY A 193 -2.17 17.91 -2.25
C GLY A 193 -0.72 18.08 -1.84
N ASN A 194 -0.10 16.99 -1.40
CA ASN A 194 1.21 16.99 -0.75
C ASN A 194 2.35 16.99 -1.79
N LEU A 195 3.02 18.13 -2.00
CA LEU A 195 4.16 18.22 -2.93
C LEU A 195 5.34 17.33 -2.50
N ALA A 196 5.62 17.18 -1.20
CA ALA A 196 6.70 16.31 -0.73
C ALA A 196 6.49 14.85 -1.17
N TYR A 197 5.24 14.38 -1.14
CA TYR A 197 4.88 13.04 -1.62
C TYR A 197 5.14 12.89 -3.13
N LEU A 198 4.78 13.90 -3.93
CA LEU A 198 5.05 13.88 -5.38
C LEU A 198 6.56 13.90 -5.68
N LEU A 199 7.34 14.65 -4.89
CA LEU A 199 8.80 14.66 -5.02
C LEU A 199 9.40 13.30 -4.65
N SER A 200 8.89 12.67 -3.59
CA SER A 200 9.31 11.33 -3.19
C SER A 200 8.99 10.29 -4.27
N LEU A 201 7.80 10.36 -4.88
CA LEU A 201 7.44 9.51 -6.02
C LEU A 201 8.42 9.68 -7.19
N ARG A 202 8.73 10.93 -7.55
CA ARG A 202 9.68 11.20 -8.64
C ARG A 202 11.10 10.76 -8.30
N TYR A 203 11.52 10.90 -7.04
CA TYR A 203 12.81 10.40 -6.56
C TYR A 203 12.88 8.87 -6.67
N THR A 204 11.86 8.15 -6.18
CA THR A 204 11.79 6.69 -6.30
C THR A 204 11.82 6.24 -7.76
N ASP A 205 11.05 6.90 -8.63
CA ASP A 205 11.04 6.66 -10.07
C ASP A 205 12.43 6.84 -10.71
N TYR A 206 13.15 7.92 -10.35
CA TYR A 206 14.53 8.15 -10.77
C TYR A 206 15.51 7.07 -10.28
N CYS A 207 15.36 6.59 -9.05
CA CYS A 207 16.19 5.49 -8.54
C CYS A 207 15.94 4.19 -9.32
N ILE A 208 14.67 3.88 -9.64
CA ILE A 208 14.29 2.72 -10.46
C ILE A 208 14.86 2.85 -11.87
N GLU A 209 14.75 4.04 -12.50
CA GLU A 209 15.33 4.35 -13.81
C GLU A 209 16.84 4.01 -13.84
N ARG A 210 17.59 4.51 -12.84
CA ARG A 210 19.02 4.22 -12.72
C ARG A 210 19.33 2.73 -12.55
N PHE A 211 18.53 2.03 -11.75
CA PHE A 211 18.69 0.58 -11.55
C PHE A 211 18.50 -0.18 -12.86
N VAL A 212 17.42 0.11 -13.58
CA VAL A 212 17.12 -0.46 -14.89
C VAL A 212 18.23 -0.15 -15.89
N ASP A 213 18.74 1.08 -15.93
CA ASP A 213 19.82 1.47 -16.82
C ASP A 213 21.14 0.75 -16.51
N LYS A 214 21.44 0.51 -15.22
CA LYS A 214 22.58 -0.35 -14.84
C LYS A 214 22.39 -1.77 -15.35
N LEU A 215 21.19 -2.37 -15.22
CA LEU A 215 20.89 -3.71 -15.74
C LEU A 215 20.99 -3.78 -17.27
N LYS A 216 20.58 -2.74 -17.99
CA LYS A 216 20.73 -2.65 -19.46
C LYS A 216 22.20 -2.62 -19.86
N LYS A 217 23.02 -1.80 -19.21
CA LYS A 217 24.45 -1.65 -19.51
C LYS A 217 25.23 -2.97 -19.39
N VAL A 218 24.82 -3.86 -18.49
CA VAL A 218 25.45 -5.17 -18.30
C VAL A 218 24.73 -6.31 -19.04
N GLY A 219 23.76 -6.00 -19.90
CA GLY A 219 23.04 -6.99 -20.72
C GLY A 219 22.13 -7.93 -19.93
N LYS A 220 21.79 -7.62 -18.67
CA LYS A 220 20.89 -8.44 -17.85
C LYS A 220 19.42 -8.09 -18.08
N TRP A 221 19.13 -6.83 -18.44
CA TRP A 221 17.76 -6.35 -18.60
C TRP A 221 16.91 -7.18 -19.57
N ASP A 222 17.48 -7.65 -20.69
CA ASP A 222 16.72 -8.39 -21.70
C ASP A 222 16.23 -9.76 -21.23
N LYS A 223 16.70 -10.23 -20.08
CA LYS A 223 16.27 -11.49 -19.44
C LYS A 223 15.56 -11.26 -18.09
N THR A 224 15.18 -10.02 -17.80
CA THR A 224 14.58 -9.64 -16.52
C THR A 224 13.09 -9.34 -16.65
N THR A 225 12.27 -10.04 -15.86
CA THR A 225 10.91 -9.60 -15.54
C THR A 225 10.97 -8.57 -14.41
N LEU A 226 10.28 -7.44 -14.56
CA LEU A 226 10.15 -6.40 -13.54
C LEU A 226 8.69 -6.27 -13.13
N LEU A 227 8.40 -6.49 -11.85
CA LEU A 227 7.13 -6.18 -11.21
C LEU A 227 7.29 -4.91 -10.37
N ILE A 228 6.46 -3.91 -10.63
CA ILE A 228 6.27 -2.74 -9.75
C ILE A 228 4.85 -2.84 -9.19
N VAL A 229 4.74 -2.83 -7.86
CA VAL A 229 3.48 -2.93 -7.13
C VAL A 229 3.57 -2.11 -5.84
N ALA A 230 2.44 -1.65 -5.33
CA ALA A 230 2.32 -1.12 -3.97
C ALA A 230 1.46 -2.05 -3.11
N ASP A 231 1.74 -2.13 -1.81
CA ASP A 231 0.90 -2.85 -0.85
C ASP A 231 -0.41 -2.10 -0.59
N HIS A 232 -0.32 -0.77 -0.47
CA HIS A 232 -1.45 0.16 -0.41
C HIS A 232 -1.02 1.57 -0.87
N GLY A 233 -2.00 2.43 -1.14
CA GLY A 233 -1.83 3.86 -1.36
C GLY A 233 -1.96 4.67 -0.07
N ASN A 234 -2.14 5.98 -0.17
CA ASN A 234 -2.27 6.85 1.01
C ASN A 234 -3.08 8.11 0.71
N ALA A 235 -4.13 8.39 1.48
CA ALA A 235 -4.86 9.67 1.38
C ALA A 235 -4.17 10.85 2.11
N SER A 236 -2.97 10.64 2.68
CA SER A 236 -2.14 11.69 3.31
C SER A 236 -1.73 12.80 2.33
N ILE A 237 -1.94 12.59 1.03
CA ILE A 237 -1.79 13.64 0.02
C ILE A 237 -2.77 14.80 0.22
N GLY A 238 -3.80 14.69 1.06
CA GLY A 238 -4.73 15.79 1.35
C GLY A 238 -5.63 16.14 0.16
N TYR A 239 -5.77 15.22 -0.79
CA TYR A 239 -6.70 15.31 -1.90
C TYR A 239 -7.05 13.91 -2.45
N PRO A 240 -8.33 13.49 -2.42
CA PRO A 240 -9.45 14.15 -1.76
C PRO A 240 -9.28 14.23 -0.23
N ILE A 241 -10.00 15.15 0.41
CA ILE A 241 -10.18 15.13 1.86
C ILE A 241 -11.53 14.47 2.14
N HIS A 242 -11.49 13.34 2.85
CA HIS A 242 -12.69 12.60 3.21
C HIS A 242 -13.31 13.08 4.51
N GLU A 243 -14.61 12.78 4.68
CA GLU A 243 -15.30 12.99 5.95
C GLU A 243 -14.54 12.35 7.12
N LYS A 244 -14.49 13.08 8.25
CA LYS A 244 -13.76 12.67 9.46
C LYS A 244 -12.26 12.47 9.27
N GLY A 245 -11.69 12.88 8.15
CA GLY A 245 -10.25 12.80 7.88
C GLY A 245 -9.73 11.37 7.88
N LYS A 246 -10.45 10.45 7.26
CA LYS A 246 -9.90 9.10 7.00
C LYS A 246 -8.75 9.22 6.00
N GLN A 247 -7.59 8.59 6.30
CA GLN A 247 -6.37 8.70 5.49
C GLN A 247 -5.82 7.35 5.06
N THR A 248 -5.56 6.50 6.05
CA THR A 248 -5.05 5.16 5.88
C THR A 248 -6.09 4.18 6.40
N ASN A 249 -5.98 2.94 5.92
CA ASN A 249 -6.85 1.84 6.34
C ASN A 249 -8.34 2.13 6.12
N CYS A 250 -8.65 2.65 4.93
CA CYS A 250 -10.01 2.93 4.48
C CYS A 250 -10.16 2.48 3.03
N PHE A 251 -11.38 2.25 2.58
CA PHE A 251 -11.69 1.54 1.33
C PHE A 251 -11.73 2.43 0.08
N TYR A 252 -11.19 3.64 0.16
CA TYR A 252 -11.18 4.56 -0.97
C TYR A 252 -10.07 4.20 -1.97
N ASP A 253 -10.22 4.66 -3.21
CA ASP A 253 -9.31 4.33 -4.31
C ASP A 253 -7.87 4.73 -4.03
N GLU A 254 -7.65 5.89 -3.40
CA GLU A 254 -6.30 6.32 -3.09
C GLU A 254 -5.58 5.45 -2.06
N ASN A 255 -6.28 4.50 -1.42
CA ASN A 255 -5.70 3.48 -0.55
C ASN A 255 -5.52 2.11 -1.23
N TYR A 256 -6.41 1.69 -2.14
CA TYR A 256 -6.39 0.31 -2.65
C TYR A 256 -6.45 0.16 -4.17
N HIS A 257 -6.61 1.25 -4.92
CA HIS A 257 -6.34 1.26 -6.36
C HIS A 257 -4.84 1.49 -6.58
N ILE A 258 -4.07 0.44 -6.29
CA ILE A 258 -2.62 0.43 -6.33
C ILE A 258 -2.08 0.30 -7.77
N PRO A 259 -0.90 0.84 -8.07
CA PRO A 259 -0.22 0.53 -9.32
C PRO A 259 0.19 -0.95 -9.35
N VAL A 260 0.00 -1.59 -10.50
CA VAL A 260 0.57 -2.90 -10.82
C VAL A 260 1.11 -2.82 -12.24
N TYR A 261 2.42 -3.01 -12.40
CA TYR A 261 3.09 -3.00 -13.70
C TYR A 261 4.03 -4.19 -13.79
N ILE A 262 3.84 -5.02 -14.82
CA ILE A 262 4.71 -6.16 -15.11
C ILE A 262 5.31 -5.94 -16.50
N ARG A 263 6.64 -5.78 -16.55
CA ARG A 263 7.40 -5.88 -17.80
C ARG A 263 8.01 -7.26 -17.89
N THR A 264 7.83 -7.93 -19.01
CA THR A 264 8.43 -9.25 -19.27
C THR A 264 9.46 -9.15 -20.40
N PRO A 265 10.49 -10.02 -20.42
CA PRO A 265 11.39 -10.20 -21.56
C PRO A 265 10.66 -10.48 -22.88
N ALA A 266 9.55 -11.24 -22.80
CA ALA A 266 8.73 -11.63 -23.95
C ALA A 266 7.97 -10.45 -24.58
N GLY A 267 7.93 -9.28 -23.93
CA GLY A 267 7.27 -8.10 -24.48
C GLY A 267 5.74 -8.22 -24.54
N ILE A 268 5.14 -9.02 -23.64
CA ILE A 268 3.69 -9.16 -23.55
C ILE A 268 3.07 -7.80 -23.26
N ARG A 269 2.12 -7.37 -24.10
CA ARG A 269 1.36 -6.14 -23.90
C ARG A 269 -0.09 -6.50 -23.65
N LYS A 270 -0.53 -6.34 -22.40
CA LYS A 270 -1.91 -6.52 -21.97
C LYS A 270 -2.26 -5.40 -20.99
N GLU A 271 -3.38 -4.74 -21.21
CA GLU A 271 -3.98 -3.81 -20.26
C GLU A 271 -5.11 -4.55 -19.56
N ILE A 272 -5.18 -4.41 -18.23
CA ILE A 272 -6.23 -5.01 -17.40
C ILE A 272 -7.13 -3.87 -16.95
N ASP A 273 -8.34 -3.81 -17.49
CA ASP A 273 -9.32 -2.73 -17.31
C ASP A 273 -10.54 -3.15 -16.47
N TYR A 274 -10.44 -4.29 -15.80
CA TYR A 274 -11.48 -4.84 -14.92
C TYR A 274 -10.97 -5.01 -13.48
N TYR A 275 -11.92 -5.21 -12.56
CA TYR A 275 -11.59 -5.34 -11.14
C TYR A 275 -10.77 -6.61 -10.84
N CYS A 276 -9.64 -6.41 -10.16
CA CYS A 276 -8.76 -7.45 -9.67
C CYS A 276 -8.37 -7.20 -8.21
N ASN A 277 -7.79 -8.21 -7.55
CA ASN A 277 -7.31 -8.10 -6.18
C ASN A 277 -5.79 -8.33 -6.12
N SER A 278 -5.13 -7.80 -5.09
CA SER A 278 -3.69 -8.00 -4.88
C SER A 278 -3.28 -9.48 -4.82
N LYS A 279 -4.17 -10.37 -4.34
CA LYS A 279 -3.96 -11.83 -4.33
C LYS A 279 -3.79 -12.45 -5.73
N ASP A 280 -4.21 -11.75 -6.79
CA ASP A 280 -4.10 -12.20 -8.18
C ASP A 280 -2.72 -11.90 -8.79
N ILE A 281 -1.93 -11.02 -8.17
CA ILE A 281 -0.64 -10.56 -8.72
C ILE A 281 0.38 -11.70 -8.74
N LEU A 282 0.54 -12.44 -7.64
CA LEU A 282 1.49 -13.53 -7.58
C LEU A 282 1.15 -14.69 -8.55
N PRO A 283 -0.11 -15.18 -8.64
CA PRO A 283 -0.52 -16.09 -9.72
C PRO A 283 -0.18 -15.59 -11.11
N THR A 284 -0.36 -14.30 -11.38
CA THR A 284 -0.06 -13.68 -12.67
C THR A 284 1.44 -13.70 -12.96
N LEU A 285 2.27 -13.41 -11.95
CA LEU A 285 3.72 -13.46 -12.09
C LEU A 285 4.22 -14.89 -12.33
N LEU A 286 3.66 -15.90 -11.64
CA LEU A 286 4.01 -17.31 -11.87
C LEU A 286 3.66 -17.74 -13.30
N ASP A 287 2.48 -17.35 -13.79
CA ASP A 287 2.04 -17.62 -15.17
C ASP A 287 2.97 -16.98 -16.22
N VAL A 288 3.39 -15.72 -15.99
CA VAL A 288 4.40 -15.03 -16.82
C VAL A 288 5.71 -15.81 -16.91
N GLU A 289 6.16 -16.41 -15.80
CA GLU A 289 7.41 -17.18 -15.72
C GLU A 289 7.23 -18.65 -16.14
N GLY A 290 6.02 -19.08 -16.50
CA GLY A 290 5.71 -20.47 -16.82
C GLY A 290 5.81 -21.43 -15.63
N ILE A 291 5.60 -20.92 -14.41
CA ILE A 291 5.63 -21.70 -13.16
C ILE A 291 4.20 -22.05 -12.76
N ASP A 292 3.96 -23.32 -12.45
CA ASP A 292 2.66 -23.79 -12.01
C ASP A 292 2.24 -23.14 -10.68
N LYS A 293 1.03 -22.58 -10.67
CA LYS A 293 0.43 -22.00 -9.47
C LYS A 293 0.10 -23.11 -8.44
N PRO A 294 0.55 -23.01 -7.18
CA PRO A 294 0.13 -23.93 -6.13
C PRO A 294 -1.40 -23.96 -5.97
N THR A 295 -1.94 -25.15 -5.68
CA THR A 295 -3.38 -25.36 -5.46
C THR A 295 -3.90 -24.61 -4.24
N THR A 296 -3.03 -24.33 -3.27
CA THR A 296 -3.34 -23.56 -2.06
C THR A 296 -3.56 -22.07 -2.31
N MET A 297 -3.09 -21.55 -3.44
CA MET A 297 -3.19 -20.13 -3.77
C MET A 297 -4.60 -19.80 -4.29
N ARG A 298 -5.35 -18.98 -3.56
CA ARG A 298 -6.75 -18.60 -3.88
C ARG A 298 -6.87 -17.52 -4.98
N GLY A 299 -5.78 -16.84 -5.33
CA GLY A 299 -5.75 -15.90 -6.45
C GLY A 299 -5.74 -16.61 -7.80
N VAL A 300 -6.15 -15.89 -8.85
CA VAL A 300 -6.15 -16.38 -10.23
C VAL A 300 -5.25 -15.48 -11.07
N SER A 301 -4.57 -16.03 -12.08
CA SER A 301 -3.78 -15.21 -13.01
C SER A 301 -4.68 -14.21 -13.74
N LEU A 302 -4.17 -13.00 -14.00
CA LEU A 302 -4.81 -12.00 -14.85
C LEU A 302 -4.57 -12.27 -16.35
N LEU A 303 -3.69 -13.23 -16.68
CA LEU A 303 -3.47 -13.70 -18.05
C LEU A 303 -4.39 -14.85 -18.44
N ASP A 304 -5.01 -15.53 -17.47
CA ASP A 304 -5.94 -16.63 -17.72
C ASP A 304 -7.17 -16.15 -18.51
N ASN A 305 -7.35 -16.69 -19.72
CA ASN A 305 -8.46 -16.36 -20.62
C ASN A 305 -9.81 -16.91 -20.14
N ASN A 306 -9.81 -17.91 -19.25
CA ASN A 306 -11.03 -18.46 -18.66
C ASN A 306 -11.44 -17.72 -17.37
N ARG A 307 -10.66 -16.72 -16.94
CA ARG A 307 -10.96 -15.91 -15.78
C ARG A 307 -12.27 -15.15 -15.99
N PRO A 308 -13.23 -15.24 -15.05
CA PRO A 308 -14.38 -14.35 -15.05
C PRO A 308 -13.94 -12.90 -14.89
N ILE A 309 -14.41 -12.02 -15.77
CA ILE A 309 -14.24 -10.58 -15.62
C ILE A 309 -15.11 -10.13 -14.46
N ASN A 310 -14.49 -9.61 -13.40
CA ASN A 310 -15.24 -9.10 -12.25
C ASN A 310 -15.77 -7.69 -12.54
N ASP A 311 -17.07 -7.50 -12.30
CA ASP A 311 -17.76 -6.22 -12.31
C ASP A 311 -17.67 -5.49 -10.95
N PHE A 312 -16.98 -6.06 -9.96
CA PHE A 312 -16.82 -5.51 -8.62
C PHE A 312 -15.50 -5.92 -7.95
N VAL A 313 -15.13 -5.22 -6.87
CA VAL A 313 -14.02 -5.56 -5.96
C VAL A 313 -14.49 -5.51 -4.51
N ILE A 314 -13.92 -6.37 -3.65
CA ILE A 314 -14.16 -6.39 -2.21
C ILE A 314 -12.85 -6.09 -1.47
N THR A 315 -12.91 -5.24 -0.44
CA THR A 315 -11.80 -5.06 0.51
C THR A 315 -12.24 -5.43 1.92
N GLU A 316 -11.33 -5.99 2.70
CA GLU A 316 -11.58 -6.52 4.05
C GLU A 316 -10.60 -5.87 5.03
N TYR A 317 -11.10 -5.28 6.11
CA TYR A 317 -10.26 -4.62 7.11
C TYR A 317 -10.81 -4.80 8.53
N MET A 318 -9.95 -5.04 9.53
CA MET A 318 -10.36 -5.35 10.91
C MET A 318 -9.77 -4.38 11.94
N GLY A 319 -9.59 -3.13 11.55
CA GLY A 319 -8.98 -2.12 12.40
C GLY A 319 -7.44 -2.21 12.44
N PRO A 320 -6.78 -1.22 13.06
CA PRO A 320 -5.33 -1.14 13.07
C PRO A 320 -4.72 -2.14 14.07
N GLY A 321 -3.44 -2.46 13.86
CA GLY A 321 -2.71 -3.42 14.67
C GLY A 321 -2.94 -4.87 14.26
N CYS A 322 -2.68 -5.81 15.16
CA CYS A 322 -2.91 -7.23 14.89
C CYS A 322 -4.38 -7.48 14.53
N PRO A 323 -4.66 -8.25 13.46
CA PRO A 323 -6.01 -8.66 13.14
C PRO A 323 -6.66 -9.38 14.32
N ASP A 324 -7.81 -8.88 14.76
CA ASP A 324 -8.60 -9.49 15.83
C ASP A 324 -9.95 -9.93 15.26
N MET A 325 -10.00 -11.18 14.78
CA MET A 325 -11.18 -11.75 14.13
C MET A 325 -12.33 -12.06 15.08
N LEU A 326 -12.07 -12.09 16.39
CA LEU A 326 -13.03 -12.56 17.38
C LEU A 326 -13.81 -11.42 18.02
N THR A 327 -13.14 -10.28 18.24
CA THR A 327 -13.76 -9.17 18.99
C THR A 327 -14.20 -8.03 18.09
N ARG A 328 -13.57 -7.85 16.92
CA ARG A 328 -13.85 -6.72 16.02
C ARG A 328 -14.75 -7.13 14.87
N ASP A 329 -15.58 -6.17 14.44
CA ASP A 329 -16.30 -6.28 13.18
C ASP A 329 -15.29 -6.34 12.03
N ILE A 330 -15.53 -7.22 11.06
CA ILE A 330 -14.93 -7.09 9.74
C ILE A 330 -15.58 -5.90 9.06
N TRP A 331 -14.75 -4.94 8.66
CA TRP A 331 -15.16 -3.83 7.83
C TRP A 331 -14.95 -4.19 6.36
N TYR A 332 -16.04 -4.59 5.72
CA TYR A 332 -16.09 -4.82 4.28
C TYR A 332 -16.30 -3.50 3.53
N SER A 333 -15.73 -3.43 2.34
CA SER A 333 -16.22 -2.55 1.27
C SER A 333 -16.42 -3.38 0.02
N ILE A 334 -17.47 -3.07 -0.73
CA ILE A 334 -17.68 -3.57 -2.08
C ILE A 334 -17.90 -2.39 -3.02
N ARG A 335 -17.25 -2.45 -4.17
CA ARG A 335 -17.32 -1.42 -5.19
C ARG A 335 -17.61 -2.03 -6.54
N ASP A 336 -18.54 -1.41 -7.27
CA ASP A 336 -18.73 -1.64 -8.71
C ASP A 336 -18.60 -0.31 -9.48
N VAL A 337 -19.04 -0.30 -10.74
CA VAL A 337 -18.99 0.90 -11.60
C VAL A 337 -19.79 2.09 -11.05
N ARG A 338 -20.80 1.85 -10.20
CA ARG A 338 -21.73 2.90 -9.76
C ARG A 338 -21.68 3.18 -8.27
N TYR A 339 -21.49 2.18 -7.43
CA TYR A 339 -21.57 2.32 -5.98
C TYR A 339 -20.33 1.78 -5.28
N THR A 340 -19.98 2.45 -4.19
CA THR A 340 -19.12 1.89 -3.14
C THR A 340 -19.97 1.77 -1.87
N VAL A 341 -20.01 0.57 -1.29
CA VAL A 341 -20.81 0.26 -0.09
C VAL A 341 -19.90 -0.33 0.97
N ALA A 342 -19.93 0.24 2.16
CA ALA A 342 -19.22 -0.30 3.30
C ALA A 342 -20.17 -0.97 4.29
N TYR A 343 -19.78 -2.14 4.76
CA TYR A 343 -20.58 -3.02 5.62
C TYR A 343 -19.74 -3.52 6.79
N MET A 344 -20.33 -3.59 7.99
CA MET A 344 -19.65 -4.09 9.18
C MET A 344 -20.44 -5.23 9.82
N VAL A 345 -19.78 -6.36 10.08
CA VAL A 345 -20.32 -7.53 10.79
C VAL A 345 -19.19 -8.32 11.43
N LYS A 346 -19.44 -8.98 12.57
CA LYS A 346 -18.46 -9.86 13.20
C LYS A 346 -18.25 -11.12 12.38
N ALA A 347 -17.02 -11.66 12.37
CA ALA A 347 -16.70 -12.89 11.65
C ALA A 347 -17.52 -14.11 12.08
N THR A 348 -18.03 -14.12 13.32
CA THR A 348 -18.79 -15.22 13.92
C THR A 348 -20.31 -15.08 13.80
N GLU A 349 -20.81 -13.89 13.48
CA GLU A 349 -22.24 -13.61 13.40
C GLU A 349 -22.77 -13.84 11.99
N GLU A 350 -24.05 -14.16 11.85
CA GLU A 350 -24.70 -14.22 10.54
C GLU A 350 -24.67 -12.85 9.85
N PHE A 351 -24.57 -12.83 8.52
CA PHE A 351 -24.49 -11.59 7.75
C PHE A 351 -25.57 -10.58 8.15
N GLU A 352 -26.82 -11.02 8.36
CA GLU A 352 -27.97 -10.18 8.71
C GLU A 352 -27.83 -9.41 10.02
N LYS A 353 -26.90 -9.79 10.91
CA LYS A 353 -26.59 -9.06 12.15
C LYS A 353 -25.73 -7.82 11.91
N GLY A 354 -25.12 -7.72 10.74
CA GLY A 354 -24.31 -6.58 10.35
C GLY A 354 -25.10 -5.33 9.99
N ARG A 355 -24.38 -4.32 9.51
CA ARG A 355 -24.96 -3.03 9.13
C ARG A 355 -24.20 -2.38 7.99
N VAL A 356 -24.94 -1.72 7.10
CA VAL A 356 -24.36 -0.79 6.13
C VAL A 356 -23.92 0.46 6.88
N VAL A 357 -22.66 0.87 6.72
CA VAL A 357 -22.11 2.05 7.40
C VAL A 357 -21.92 3.23 6.45
N GLU A 358 -21.59 2.98 5.18
CA GLU A 358 -21.36 4.04 4.17
C GLU A 358 -21.86 3.58 2.79
N ILE A 359 -22.40 4.53 2.01
CA ILE A 359 -22.80 4.33 0.61
C ILE A 359 -22.35 5.56 -0.18
N TYR A 360 -21.70 5.34 -1.32
CA TYR A 360 -21.30 6.41 -2.25
C TYR A 360 -21.82 6.11 -3.66
N ASP A 361 -22.38 7.12 -4.34
CA ASP A 361 -22.80 7.06 -5.75
C ASP A 361 -21.70 7.66 -6.63
N LEU A 362 -20.88 6.79 -7.23
CA LEU A 362 -19.70 7.12 -8.02
C LEU A 362 -20.03 7.92 -9.28
N ASN A 363 -21.26 7.83 -9.80
CA ASN A 363 -21.69 8.67 -10.93
C ASN A 363 -21.79 10.15 -10.55
N LYS A 364 -22.07 10.44 -9.28
CA LYS A 364 -22.21 11.82 -8.76
C LYS A 364 -20.98 12.27 -7.99
N ASP A 365 -20.34 11.35 -7.30
CA ASP A 365 -19.18 11.58 -6.44
C ASP A 365 -18.13 10.49 -6.64
N PRO A 366 -17.38 10.53 -7.75
CA PRO A 366 -16.37 9.50 -8.08
C PRO A 366 -15.26 9.35 -7.03
N LEU A 367 -15.10 10.35 -6.14
CA LEU A 367 -14.06 10.41 -5.12
C LEU A 367 -14.59 10.11 -3.71
N CYS A 368 -15.82 9.59 -3.58
CA CYS A 368 -16.39 9.16 -2.30
C CYS A 368 -16.24 10.21 -1.17
N LYS A 369 -16.51 11.47 -1.49
CA LYS A 369 -16.36 12.61 -0.58
C LYS A 369 -17.53 12.77 0.37
N TYR A 370 -18.73 12.40 -0.07
CA TYR A 370 -19.99 12.64 0.65
C TYR A 370 -20.77 11.35 0.83
N ASN A 371 -20.90 10.91 2.08
CA ASN A 371 -21.65 9.71 2.39
C ASN A 371 -23.15 9.91 2.06
N CYS A 372 -23.72 8.95 1.34
CA CYS A 372 -25.13 8.93 0.91
C CYS A 372 -26.00 7.96 1.73
N LEU A 373 -25.48 7.39 2.82
CA LEU A 373 -26.28 6.58 3.75
C LEU A 373 -27.52 7.37 4.20
N GLY A 374 -28.69 6.72 4.16
CA GLY A 374 -29.99 7.33 4.49
C GLY A 374 -30.59 8.19 3.37
N LYS A 375 -29.83 8.49 2.29
CA LYS A 375 -30.34 9.15 1.08
C LYS A 375 -30.62 8.15 -0.04
N ILE A 376 -29.82 7.10 -0.11
CA ILE A 376 -30.00 5.96 -1.03
C ILE A 376 -30.72 4.84 -0.28
N LYS A 377 -31.73 4.23 -0.90
CA LYS A 377 -32.42 3.09 -0.29
C LYS A 377 -31.51 1.86 -0.36
N THR A 378 -31.39 1.10 0.73
CA THR A 378 -30.56 -0.12 0.75
C THR A 378 -30.95 -1.13 -0.34
N SER A 379 -32.22 -1.15 -0.75
CA SER A 379 -32.70 -1.97 -1.88
C SER A 379 -32.01 -1.67 -3.20
N GLU A 380 -31.49 -0.46 -3.41
CA GLU A 380 -30.75 -0.08 -4.61
C GLU A 380 -29.36 -0.73 -4.68
N VAL A 381 -28.80 -1.12 -3.54
CA VAL A 381 -27.47 -1.74 -3.43
C VAL A 381 -27.52 -3.19 -2.94
N ASP A 382 -28.71 -3.78 -2.85
CA ASP A 382 -28.91 -5.14 -2.35
C ASP A 382 -28.17 -6.20 -3.18
N TYR A 383 -28.01 -5.97 -4.48
CA TYR A 383 -27.23 -6.86 -5.35
C TYR A 383 -25.74 -6.92 -4.94
N LEU A 384 -25.15 -5.82 -4.46
CA LEU A 384 -23.79 -5.81 -3.91
C LEU A 384 -23.74 -6.48 -2.53
N LEU A 385 -24.73 -6.22 -1.69
CA LEU A 385 -24.82 -6.86 -0.36
C LEU A 385 -24.96 -8.39 -0.47
N LYS A 386 -25.65 -8.90 -1.49
CA LYS A 386 -25.71 -10.34 -1.79
C LYS A 386 -24.33 -10.92 -2.10
N LYS A 387 -23.50 -10.21 -2.88
CA LYS A 387 -22.12 -10.63 -3.17
C LYS A 387 -21.25 -10.62 -1.90
N LEU A 388 -21.38 -9.59 -1.07
CA LEU A 388 -20.72 -9.55 0.24
C LEU A 388 -21.17 -10.68 1.18
N ARG A 389 -22.46 -11.04 1.20
CA ARG A 389 -22.97 -12.16 2.01
C ARG A 389 -22.24 -13.45 1.67
N VAL A 390 -22.09 -13.76 0.38
CA VAL A 390 -21.38 -14.98 -0.06
C VAL A 390 -19.96 -15.00 0.50
N ARG A 391 -19.22 -13.90 0.34
CA ARG A 391 -17.85 -13.78 0.85
C ARG A 391 -17.78 -13.86 2.39
N HIS A 392 -18.76 -13.27 3.07
CA HIS A 392 -18.83 -13.32 4.52
C HIS A 392 -19.06 -14.74 5.04
N GLU A 393 -19.99 -15.50 4.44
CA GLU A 393 -20.25 -16.88 4.85
C GLU A 393 -19.04 -17.80 4.62
N GLU A 394 -18.23 -17.56 3.58
CA GLU A 394 -16.93 -18.24 3.42
C GLU A 394 -16.00 -17.99 4.62
N ILE A 395 -15.81 -16.71 4.98
CA ILE A 395 -14.95 -16.32 6.11
C ILE A 395 -15.50 -16.86 7.42
N ARG A 396 -16.82 -16.77 7.62
CA ARG A 396 -17.50 -17.24 8.82
C ARG A 396 -17.39 -18.75 8.97
N LYS A 397 -17.58 -19.52 7.89
CA LYS A 397 -17.39 -20.98 7.90
C LYS A 397 -15.95 -21.35 8.27
N ASP A 398 -14.96 -20.71 7.66
CA ASP A 398 -13.54 -20.92 7.98
C ASP A 398 -13.26 -20.57 9.47
N THR A 399 -13.86 -19.48 9.98
CA THR A 399 -13.70 -19.01 11.37
C THR A 399 -14.35 -19.94 12.39
N ILE A 400 -15.59 -20.38 12.15
CA ILE A 400 -16.32 -21.31 13.03
C ILE A 400 -15.59 -22.65 13.07
N GLY A 401 -15.17 -23.18 11.92
CA GLY A 401 -14.42 -24.44 11.87
C GLY A 401 -13.11 -24.37 12.66
N PHE A 402 -12.40 -23.24 12.60
CA PHE A 402 -11.22 -22.99 13.42
C PHE A 402 -11.54 -22.96 14.93
N LEU A 403 -12.61 -22.27 15.33
CA LEU A 403 -13.01 -22.14 16.74
C LEU A 403 -13.54 -23.44 17.35
N GLU A 404 -14.35 -24.19 16.61
CA GLU A 404 -14.86 -25.51 17.03
C GLU A 404 -13.70 -26.46 17.31
N HIS A 405 -12.72 -26.49 16.40
CA HIS A 405 -11.53 -27.31 16.56
C HIS A 405 -10.69 -26.92 17.80
N ILE A 406 -10.50 -25.62 18.07
CA ILE A 406 -9.83 -25.17 19.31
C ILE A 406 -10.63 -25.57 20.56
N ASN A 407 -11.95 -25.44 20.54
CA ASN A 407 -12.80 -25.76 21.69
C ASN A 407 -12.85 -27.27 21.97
N GLU A 408 -12.83 -28.12 20.95
CA GLU A 408 -12.70 -29.58 21.12
C GLU A 408 -11.38 -29.95 21.82
N LYS A 409 -10.29 -29.24 21.50
CA LYS A 409 -8.99 -29.41 22.13
C LYS A 409 -9.01 -28.99 23.61
N ASN A 410 -9.61 -27.85 23.93
CA ASN A 410 -9.74 -27.38 25.33
C ASN A 410 -10.65 -28.25 26.19
N LYS A 411 -11.52 -29.08 25.60
CA LYS A 411 -12.32 -30.08 26.31
C LYS A 411 -11.58 -31.42 26.52
N ARG A 412 -10.46 -31.65 25.83
CA ARG A 412 -9.66 -32.89 25.89
C ARG A 412 -8.41 -32.77 26.79
N VAL A 413 -8.15 -31.60 27.35
CA VAL A 413 -7.16 -31.32 28.41
C VAL A 413 -7.91 -31.16 29.72
#